data_AF-A0A819VR24-F1
#
_entry.id   AF-A0A819VR24-F1
#
_cell.length_a   1.000
_cell.length_b   1.000
_cell.length_c   1.000
_cell.angle_alpha   90.00
_cell.angle_beta   90.00
_cell.angle_gamma   90.00
#
_symmetry.space_group_name_H-M   'P 1'
#
loop_
_entity.id
_entity.type
_entity.pdbx_description
1 polymer ?
#
loop_
_entity_poly.entity_id
_entity_poly.type
_entity_poly.pdbx_seq_one_letter_code
_entity_poly.pdbx_strand_id
1 'polypeptide(L)'
;MANVPWHEQVVTFVQLVCDRLPQYDIACEHEHSNCLLLAYNKFRINGKWHTWIDYERFHELVARHKATSDAKSFSSLDNVTLTSDWAV
;
A
#
# COMPACT_ATOMS: atom_id res chain seq x y z
N MET A 1 4.10 -3.04 -29.76
CA MET A 1 4.92 -3.09 -28.53
C MET A 1 6.07 -2.07 -28.49
N ALA A 2 6.44 -1.40 -29.59
CA ALA A 2 7.58 -0.46 -29.59
C ALA A 2 7.52 0.69 -28.56
N ASN A 3 6.31 1.07 -28.12
CA ASN A 3 6.09 2.18 -27.18
C ASN A 3 5.57 1.70 -25.81
N VAL A 4 5.52 0.39 -25.57
CA VAL A 4 5.09 -0.17 -24.28
C VAL A 4 6.36 -0.60 -23.54
N PRO A 5 6.64 -0.06 -22.34
CA PRO A 5 7.83 -0.43 -21.60
C PRO A 5 7.77 -1.89 -21.18
N TRP A 6 8.91 -2.55 -21.14
CA TRP A 6 9.06 -3.84 -20.48
C TRP A 6 8.95 -3.68 -18.98
N HIS A 7 8.56 -4.75 -18.31
CA HIS A 7 8.41 -4.78 -16.87
C HIS A 7 9.65 -4.26 -16.12
N GLU A 8 10.84 -4.78 -16.47
CA GLU A 8 12.12 -4.31 -15.91
C GLU A 8 12.36 -2.79 -16.07
N GLN A 9 11.88 -2.19 -17.17
CA GLN A 9 11.99 -0.75 -17.40
C GLN A 9 11.05 0.03 -16.47
N VAL A 10 9.87 -0.52 -16.19
CA VAL A 10 8.92 0.06 -15.22
C VAL A 10 9.49 -0.07 -13.81
N VAL A 11 10.05 -1.22 -13.42
CA VAL A 11 10.77 -1.40 -12.14
C VAL A 11 11.86 -0.36 -11.96
N THR A 12 12.73 -0.23 -12.97
CA THR A 12 13.85 0.72 -12.94
C THR A 12 13.35 2.15 -12.78
N PHE A 13 12.31 2.53 -13.53
CA PHE A 13 11.71 3.85 -13.42
C PHE A 13 11.11 4.10 -12.03
N VAL A 14 10.37 3.14 -11.48
CA VAL A 14 9.76 3.23 -10.16
C VAL A 14 10.82 3.33 -9.05
N GLN A 15 11.94 2.62 -9.18
CA GLN A 15 13.07 2.77 -8.26
C GLN A 15 13.64 4.20 -8.27
N LEU A 16 13.80 4.81 -9.46
CA LEU A 16 14.23 6.21 -9.58
C LEU A 16 13.23 7.20 -8.97
N VAL A 17 11.93 6.85 -8.95
CA VAL A 17 10.89 7.62 -8.26
C VAL A 17 11.03 7.46 -6.74
N CYS A 18 11.24 6.24 -6.23
CA CYS A 18 11.53 5.97 -4.82
C CYS A 18 12.71 6.79 -4.30
N ASP A 19 13.80 6.85 -5.06
CA ASP A 19 15.00 7.61 -4.69
C ASP A 19 14.71 9.12 -4.49
N ARG A 20 13.61 9.63 -5.06
CA ARG A 20 13.14 11.03 -4.95
C ARG A 20 12.00 11.21 -3.95
N LEU A 21 11.37 10.13 -3.51
CA LEU A 21 10.26 10.12 -2.55
C LEU A 21 10.73 9.48 -1.24
N PRO A 22 11.43 10.23 -0.37
CA PRO A 22 11.87 9.68 0.90
C PRO A 22 10.66 9.15 1.68
N GLN A 23 10.83 7.99 2.30
CA GLN A 23 9.79 7.24 3.02
C GLN A 23 8.82 6.45 2.15
N TYR A 24 9.02 6.36 0.84
CA TYR A 24 8.33 5.41 -0.03
C TYR A 24 9.27 4.30 -0.50
N ASP A 25 8.73 3.11 -0.63
CA ASP A 25 9.44 1.93 -1.14
C ASP A 25 8.46 1.05 -1.93
N ILE A 26 8.99 0.14 -2.75
CA ILE A 26 8.18 -0.78 -3.56
C ILE A 26 7.59 -1.84 -2.63
N ALA A 27 6.27 -1.91 -2.60
CA ALA A 27 5.54 -2.81 -1.71
C ALA A 27 4.98 -4.05 -2.39
N CYS A 28 4.76 -3.98 -3.70
CA CYS A 28 4.14 -5.04 -4.49
C CYS A 28 4.46 -4.82 -5.96
N GLU A 29 4.61 -5.92 -6.68
CA GLU A 29 4.84 -5.97 -8.12
C GLU A 29 3.84 -6.92 -8.78
N HIS A 30 3.36 -6.55 -9.98
CA HIS A 30 2.50 -7.40 -10.78
C HIS A 30 2.91 -7.34 -12.26
N GLU A 31 3.82 -8.23 -12.64
CA GLU A 31 4.45 -8.28 -13.97
C GLU A 31 3.43 -8.44 -15.11
N HIS A 32 2.42 -9.30 -14.94
CA HIS A 32 1.41 -9.55 -15.97
C HIS A 32 0.62 -8.29 -16.37
N SER A 33 0.41 -7.36 -15.43
CA SER A 33 -0.21 -6.06 -15.72
C SER A 33 0.80 -4.92 -15.85
N ASN A 34 2.10 -5.21 -15.75
CA ASN A 34 3.18 -4.22 -15.77
C ASN A 34 2.95 -3.06 -14.78
N CYS A 35 2.60 -3.42 -13.54
CA CYS A 35 2.23 -2.46 -12.49
C CYS A 35 3.03 -2.69 -11.20
N LEU A 36 3.37 -1.60 -10.51
CA LEU A 36 4.01 -1.63 -9.20
C LEU A 36 3.22 -0.76 -8.22
N LEU A 37 3.22 -1.17 -6.95
CA LEU A 37 2.69 -0.39 -5.84
C LEU A 37 3.84 0.24 -5.04
N LEU A 38 3.86 1.56 -4.98
CA LEU A 38 4.67 2.31 -4.03
C LEU A 38 3.88 2.55 -2.75
N ALA A 39 4.46 2.23 -1.59
CA ALA A 39 3.82 2.47 -0.30
C ALA A 39 4.72 3.24 0.65
N TYR A 40 4.08 4.02 1.54
CA TYR A 40 4.77 4.76 2.59
C TYR A 40 5.28 3.79 3.67
N ASN A 41 6.50 4.00 4.17
CA ASN A 41 7.20 3.10 5.10
C ASN A 41 6.46 2.85 6.43
N LYS A 42 5.52 3.72 6.81
CA LYS A 42 4.63 3.52 7.97
C LYS A 42 3.77 2.26 7.85
N PHE A 43 3.54 1.79 6.62
CA PHE A 43 2.85 0.53 6.33
C PHE A 43 3.79 -0.68 6.32
N ARG A 44 5.10 -0.48 6.53
CA ARG A 44 6.08 -1.57 6.69
C ARG A 44 6.25 -1.88 8.17
N ILE A 45 5.36 -2.71 8.70
CA ILE A 45 5.31 -3.07 10.12
C ILE A 45 6.08 -4.38 10.31
N ASN A 46 7.05 -4.40 11.22
CA ASN A 46 7.91 -5.56 11.51
C ASN A 46 8.57 -6.17 10.26
N GLY A 47 9.02 -5.29 9.35
CA GLY A 47 9.70 -5.69 8.11
C GLY A 47 8.79 -6.16 6.98
N LYS A 48 7.48 -6.31 7.22
CA LYS A 48 6.49 -6.76 6.22
C LYS A 48 5.55 -5.65 5.81
N TRP A 49 5.13 -5.66 4.54
CA TRP A 49 4.15 -4.71 4.02
C TRP A 49 2.74 -5.03 4.53
N HIS A 50 2.04 -4.00 4.97
CA HIS A 50 0.64 -4.04 5.40
C HIS A 50 -0.14 -3.00 4.58
N THR A 51 -0.27 -3.26 3.28
CA THR A 51 -0.91 -2.33 2.33
C THR A 51 -2.39 -2.63 2.08
N TRP A 52 -2.89 -3.73 2.62
CA TRP A 52 -4.26 -4.16 2.44
C TRP A 52 -5.16 -3.63 3.56
N ILE A 53 -6.46 -3.55 3.28
CA ILE A 53 -7.46 -3.11 4.26
C ILE A 53 -8.05 -4.35 4.95
N ASP A 54 -7.96 -4.37 6.28
CA ASP A 54 -8.82 -5.21 7.11
C ASP A 54 -10.24 -4.60 7.09
N TYR A 55 -11.10 -5.13 6.22
CA TYR A 55 -12.44 -4.61 6.03
C TYR A 55 -13.33 -4.82 7.26
N GLU A 56 -13.19 -5.93 7.98
CA GLU A 56 -13.94 -6.17 9.22
C GLU A 56 -13.60 -5.08 10.23
N ARG A 57 -12.30 -4.85 10.46
CA ARG A 57 -11.82 -3.78 11.34
C ARG A 57 -12.23 -2.39 10.88
N PHE A 58 -12.15 -2.13 9.58
CA PHE A 58 -12.59 -0.86 8.99
C PHE A 58 -14.06 -0.59 9.28
N HIS A 59 -14.93 -1.59 9.10
CA HIS A 59 -16.37 -1.45 9.36
C HIS A 59 -16.66 -1.18 10.85
N GLU A 60 -15.95 -1.85 11.77
CA GLU A 60 -16.04 -1.53 13.20
C GLU A 60 -15.63 -0.08 13.53
N LEU A 61 -14.52 0.38 12.94
CA LEU A 61 -14.02 1.75 13.13
C LEU A 61 -15.00 2.79 12.63
N VAL A 62 -15.57 2.57 11.43
CA VAL A 62 -16.59 3.45 10.84
C VAL A 62 -17.86 3.46 11.70
N ALA A 63 -18.33 2.30 12.16
CA ALA A 63 -19.52 2.22 13.01
C ALA A 63 -19.32 2.98 14.32
N ARG A 64 -18.17 2.81 14.98
CA ARG A 64 -17.82 3.55 16.21
C ARG A 64 -17.75 5.04 15.98
N HIS A 65 -17.07 5.48 14.91
CA HIS A 65 -16.93 6.88 14.57
C HIS A 65 -18.29 7.57 14.38
N LYS A 66 -19.25 6.90 13.74
CA LYS A 66 -20.62 7.41 13.54
C LYS A 66 -21.45 7.46 14.82
N ALA A 67 -21.20 6.57 15.78
CA ALA A 67 -22.00 6.44 17.01
C ALA A 67 -21.62 7.46 18.10
N THR A 68 -20.40 7.98 18.09
CA THR A 68 -19.92 8.93 19.11
C THR A 68 -20.09 10.38 18.66
N SER A 69 -20.80 11.19 19.45
CA SER A 69 -20.93 12.65 19.21
C SER A 69 -19.58 13.38 19.28
N ASP A 70 -18.62 12.82 20.00
CA ASP A 70 -17.21 13.17 19.93
C ASP A 70 -16.52 12.14 19.03
N ALA A 71 -16.39 12.49 17.75
CA ALA A 71 -16.04 11.56 16.69
C ALA A 71 -14.58 11.11 16.83
N LYS A 72 -14.33 10.03 17.61
CA LYS A 72 -12.99 9.43 17.69
C LYS A 72 -12.51 9.13 16.28
N SER A 73 -11.50 9.87 15.84
CA SER A 73 -10.89 9.68 14.54
C SER A 73 -10.07 8.40 14.55
N PHE A 74 -9.96 7.78 13.39
CA PHE A 74 -9.04 6.68 13.15
C PHE A 74 -8.29 6.97 11.84
N SER A 75 -7.12 6.36 11.72
CA SER A 75 -6.22 6.50 10.60
C SER A 75 -6.22 5.22 9.75
N SER A 76 -5.53 5.27 8.62
CA SER A 76 -5.31 4.07 7.81
C SER A 76 -4.48 2.99 8.53
N LEU A 77 -3.67 3.34 9.53
CA LEU A 77 -2.91 2.35 10.29
C LEU A 77 -3.78 1.51 11.23
N ASP A 78 -5.01 1.93 11.52
CA ASP A 78 -5.91 1.23 12.44
C ASP A 78 -6.64 0.04 11.81
N ASN A 79 -6.56 -0.11 10.49
CA ASN A 79 -7.24 -1.14 9.69
C ASN A 79 -6.35 -1.72 8.59
N VAL A 80 -5.02 -1.70 8.77
CA VAL A 80 -4.13 -2.38 7.82
C VAL A 80 -4.04 -3.87 8.11
N THR A 81 -3.95 -4.66 7.05
CA THR A 81 -3.60 -6.08 7.11
C THR A 81 -2.43 -6.37 6.18
N LEU A 82 -1.81 -7.54 6.38
CA LEU A 82 -0.63 -7.98 5.65
C LEU A 82 -0.91 -7.96 4.13
N THR A 83 0.04 -7.43 3.37
CA THR A 83 0.04 -7.56 1.91
C THR A 83 0.11 -9.04 1.55
N SER A 84 -0.80 -9.51 0.70
CA SER A 84 -0.88 -10.93 0.37
C SER A 84 0.38 -11.42 -0.34
N ASP A 85 0.81 -12.65 -0.05
CA ASP A 85 2.07 -13.21 -0.56
C ASP A 85 2.11 -13.30 -2.09
N TRP A 86 0.96 -13.43 -2.77
CA TRP A 86 0.91 -13.43 -4.24
C TRP A 86 1.14 -12.06 -4.86
N ALA A 87 1.03 -11.00 -4.07
CA ALA A 87 1.21 -9.62 -4.50
C ALA A 87 2.63 -9.11 -4.23
N VAL A 88 3.51 -9.93 -3.65
CA VAL A 88 4.90 -9.54 -3.35
C VAL A 88 5.82 -9.92 -4.49
#